data_AF-S4NY79-F1
#
_entry.id   AF-S4NY79-F1
#
_cell.length_a   1.000
_cell.length_b   1.000
_cell.length_c   1.000
_cell.angle_alpha   90.00
_cell.angle_beta   90.00
_cell.angle_gamma   90.00
#
_symmetry.space_group_name_H-M   'P 1'
#
loop_
_entity.id
_entity.type
_entity.pdbx_description
1 polymer ?
#
loop_
_entity_poly.entity_id
_entity_poly.type
_entity_poly.pdbx_seq_one_letter_code
_entity_poly.pdbx_strand_id
1 'polypeptide(L)'
;RPKKHELISLINLHNPTILAISETWLRPGSRLRVPGFSCLRDDRSDGYAGSAVFLRHSLPYTQIALPSHSQQINAVAVRTLDISFVSLYIPHPSSSIIPELQAILSSLPSPIIAMGDFNTHHTMWGCHASDGF
;
A
#
# COMPACT_ATOMS: atom_id res chain seq x y z
N ARG A 1 9.11 -0.46 -19.02
CA ARG A 1 8.02 0.38 -18.49
C ARG A 1 8.65 1.68 -17.98
N PRO A 2 8.35 2.84 -18.58
CA PRO A 2 9.05 4.11 -18.30
C PRO A 2 9.09 4.47 -16.81
N LYS A 3 7.99 4.28 -16.08
CA LYS A 3 7.89 4.58 -14.63
C LYS A 3 8.81 3.76 -13.72
N LYS A 4 9.32 2.59 -14.16
CA LYS A 4 10.23 1.78 -13.33
C LYS A 4 11.57 2.46 -13.12
N HIS A 5 12.12 3.08 -14.16
CA HIS A 5 13.43 3.73 -14.07
C HIS A 5 13.33 4.97 -13.18
N GLU A 6 12.24 5.73 -13.31
CA GLU A 6 11.93 6.86 -12.45
C GLU A 6 11.80 6.45 -10.98
N LEU A 7 11.06 5.37 -10.68
CA LEU A 7 10.98 4.81 -9.33
C LEU A 7 12.37 4.45 -8.78
N ILE A 8 13.23 3.82 -9.58
CA ILE A 8 14.60 3.48 -9.17
C ILE A 8 15.43 4.75 -8.92
N SER A 9 15.28 5.78 -9.76
CA SER A 9 15.94 7.07 -9.55
C SER A 9 15.50 7.74 -8.24
N LEU A 10 14.20 7.74 -7.94
CA LEU A 10 13.66 8.26 -6.67
C LEU A 10 14.17 7.45 -5.47
N ILE A 11 14.25 6.13 -5.59
CA ILE A 11 14.82 5.26 -4.56
C ILE A 11 16.29 5.59 -4.31
N ASN A 12 17.07 5.81 -5.37
CA ASN A 12 18.49 6.16 -5.23
C ASN A 12 18.66 7.56 -4.62
N LEU A 13 17.79 8.50 -4.99
CA LEU A 13 17.83 9.88 -4.50
C LEU A 13 17.45 9.98 -3.02
N HIS A 14 16.36 9.33 -2.61
CA HIS A 14 15.82 9.46 -1.25
C HIS A 14 16.28 8.37 -0.30
N ASN A 15 16.90 7.31 -0.83
CA ASN A 15 17.40 6.16 -0.07
C ASN A 15 16.38 5.58 0.96
N PRO A 16 15.11 5.36 0.60
CA PRO A 16 14.09 4.93 1.55
C PRO A 16 14.35 3.51 2.07
N THR A 17 13.89 3.21 3.28
CA THR A 17 13.97 1.85 3.87
C THR A 17 12.73 1.01 3.54
N ILE A 18 11.57 1.66 3.50
CA ILE A 18 10.25 1.09 3.21
C ILE A 18 9.58 2.01 2.19
N LEU A 19 8.90 1.45 1.19
CA LEU A 19 8.07 2.21 0.24
C LEU A 19 6.68 1.59 0.17
N ALA A 20 5.66 2.43 0.07
CA ALA A 20 4.32 2.06 -0.35
C ALA A 20 4.11 2.55 -1.80
N ILE A 21 3.59 1.69 -2.66
CA ILE A 21 3.27 2.01 -4.06
C ILE A 21 1.83 1.60 -4.32
N SER A 22 0.99 2.60 -4.60
CA SER A 22 -0.36 2.42 -5.11
C SER A 22 -0.35 2.37 -6.63
N GLU A 23 -1.43 1.87 -7.23
CA GLU A 23 -1.56 1.76 -8.69
C GLU A 23 -0.37 1.04 -9.32
N THR A 24 -0.12 -0.21 -8.92
CA THR A 24 0.96 -1.00 -9.52
C THR A 24 0.65 -1.42 -10.96
N TRP A 25 -0.64 -1.62 -11.28
CA TRP A 25 -1.13 -2.11 -12.58
C TRP A 25 -0.36 -3.37 -13.02
N LEU A 26 -0.21 -4.29 -12.06
CA LEU A 26 0.42 -5.58 -12.22
C LEU A 26 -0.64 -6.68 -12.11
N ARG A 27 -0.47 -7.72 -12.93
CA ARG A 27 -1.25 -8.96 -12.79
C ARG A 27 -0.51 -9.95 -11.89
N PRO A 28 -1.22 -10.86 -11.21
CA PRO A 28 -0.60 -12.01 -10.58
C PRO A 28 0.38 -12.72 -11.53
N GLY A 29 1.58 -13.05 -11.04
CA GLY A 29 2.65 -13.64 -11.85
C GLY A 29 3.52 -12.67 -12.64
N SER A 30 3.12 -11.40 -12.77
CA SER A 30 3.99 -10.35 -13.36
C SER A 30 5.23 -10.13 -12.49
N ARG A 31 6.39 -9.85 -13.10
CA ARG A 31 7.63 -9.58 -12.35
C ARG A 31 7.92 -8.09 -12.27
N LEU A 32 7.88 -7.52 -11.07
CA LEU A 32 8.45 -6.20 -10.75
C LEU A 32 9.63 -6.38 -9.78
N ARG A 33 10.84 -6.14 -10.28
CA ARG A 33 12.07 -6.21 -9.48
C ARG A 33 12.66 -4.83 -9.30
N VAL A 34 12.79 -4.42 -8.04
CA VAL A 34 13.54 -3.24 -7.59
C VAL A 34 14.81 -3.75 -6.89
N PRO A 35 16.02 -3.37 -7.35
CA PRO A 35 17.26 -3.84 -6.74
C PRO A 35 17.36 -3.51 -5.25
N GLY A 36 17.67 -4.51 -4.42
CA GLY A 36 17.83 -4.33 -2.97
C GLY A 36 16.54 -4.35 -2.15
N PHE A 37 15.38 -4.60 -2.78
CA PHE A 37 14.08 -4.61 -2.12
C PHE A 37 13.30 -5.91 -2.36
N SER A 38 12.73 -6.43 -1.27
CA SER A 38 11.61 -7.36 -1.32
C SER A 38 10.34 -6.61 -1.70
N CYS A 39 9.44 -7.26 -2.43
CA CYS A 39 8.16 -6.69 -2.84
C CYS A 39 7.03 -7.61 -2.39
N LEU A 40 6.14 -7.08 -1.54
CA LEU A 40 4.87 -7.70 -1.20
C LEU A 40 3.78 -6.87 -1.83
N ARG A 41 2.77 -7.53 -2.38
CA ARG A 41 1.75 -6.86 -3.16
C ARG A 41 0.42 -7.57 -3.08
N ASP A 42 -0.61 -6.78 -3.28
CA ASP A 42 -1.96 -7.23 -3.58
C ASP A 42 -2.29 -6.76 -5.00
N ASP A 43 -2.44 -7.75 -5.89
CA ASP A 43 -2.68 -7.57 -7.32
C ASP A 43 -4.12 -7.98 -7.65
N ARG A 44 -4.80 -7.22 -8.52
CA ARG A 44 -6.09 -7.66 -9.06
C ARG A 44 -5.90 -8.54 -10.29
N SER A 45 -6.80 -9.50 -10.47
CA SER A 45 -6.77 -10.45 -11.60
C SER A 45 -6.94 -9.74 -12.97
N ASP A 46 -7.72 -8.67 -12.99
CA ASP A 46 -7.93 -7.80 -14.15
C ASP A 46 -6.68 -6.97 -14.52
N GLY A 47 -5.72 -6.82 -13.60
CA GLY A 47 -4.48 -6.07 -13.76
C GLY A 47 -4.63 -4.56 -13.62
N TYR A 48 -5.79 -4.07 -13.18
CA TYR A 48 -6.03 -2.68 -12.83
C TYR A 48 -5.84 -2.49 -11.32
N ALA A 49 -5.52 -1.27 -10.87
CA ALA A 49 -5.20 -0.98 -9.47
C ALA A 49 -4.00 -1.77 -8.92
N GLY A 50 -4.02 -2.10 -7.62
CA GLY A 50 -2.97 -2.83 -6.91
C GLY A 50 -2.19 -1.96 -5.94
N SER A 51 -1.72 -2.59 -4.87
CA SER A 51 -0.95 -1.97 -3.79
C SER A 51 0.28 -2.82 -3.49
N ALA A 52 1.42 -2.18 -3.19
CA ALA A 52 2.65 -2.88 -2.86
C ALA A 52 3.43 -2.19 -1.73
N VAL A 53 4.08 -3.00 -0.90
CA VAL A 53 5.12 -2.57 0.02
C VAL A 53 6.46 -3.13 -0.44
N PHE A 54 7.44 -2.23 -0.59
CA PHE A 54 8.84 -2.60 -0.80
C PHE A 54 9.62 -2.42 0.50
N LEU A 55 10.39 -3.44 0.89
CA LEU A 55 11.27 -3.37 2.06
C LEU A 55 12.70 -3.70 1.64
N ARG A 56 13.69 -2.96 2.17
CA ARG A 56 15.10 -3.31 1.95
C ARG A 56 15.39 -4.72 2.42
N HIS A 57 16.20 -5.46 1.67
CA HIS A 57 16.59 -6.83 2.03
C HIS A 57 17.33 -6.91 3.38
N SER A 58 17.98 -5.84 3.81
CA SER A 58 18.65 -5.77 5.12
C SER A 58 17.66 -5.69 6.29
N LEU A 59 16.38 -5.47 6.03
CA LEU A 59 15.37 -5.29 7.05
C LEU A 59 14.60 -6.60 7.27
N PRO A 60 14.66 -7.21 8.46
CA PRO A 60 13.81 -8.34 8.79
C PRO A 60 12.36 -7.89 8.89
N TYR A 61 11.45 -8.66 8.31
CA TYR A 61 10.01 -8.38 8.36
C TYR A 61 9.20 -9.67 8.39
N THR A 62 7.98 -9.57 8.88
CA THR A 62 6.96 -10.60 8.73
C THR A 62 5.78 -10.05 7.94
N GLN A 63 5.26 -10.83 7.00
CA GLN A 63 4.01 -10.48 6.33
C GLN A 63 2.85 -10.72 7.30
N ILE A 64 1.95 -9.75 7.41
CA ILE A 64 0.73 -9.89 8.19
C ILE A 64 -0.38 -10.37 7.26
N ALA A 65 -1.02 -11.47 7.60
CA ALA A 65 -2.22 -11.92 6.90
C ALA A 65 -3.38 -10.98 7.25
N LEU A 66 -3.97 -10.35 6.25
CA LEU A 66 -5.12 -9.47 6.41
C LEU A 66 -6.42 -10.26 6.35
N PRO A 67 -7.52 -9.77 6.98
CA PRO A 67 -8.85 -10.30 6.77
C PRO A 67 -9.22 -10.29 5.28
N SER A 68 -10.14 -11.20 4.90
CA SER A 68 -10.75 -11.17 3.57
C SER A 68 -11.39 -9.81 3.32
N HIS A 69 -11.09 -9.24 2.16
CA HIS A 69 -11.50 -7.91 1.77
C HIS A 69 -12.00 -7.94 0.31
N SER A 70 -12.87 -7.00 -0.03
CA SER A 70 -13.47 -6.85 -1.35
C SER A 70 -12.45 -6.32 -2.36
N GLN A 71 -12.85 -6.28 -3.64
CA GLN A 71 -12.03 -5.66 -4.68
C GLN A 71 -12.07 -4.11 -4.61
N GLN A 72 -12.75 -3.51 -3.63
CA GLN A 72 -12.80 -2.05 -3.46
C GLN A 72 -11.55 -1.49 -2.78
N ILE A 73 -10.76 -2.34 -2.11
CA ILE A 73 -9.49 -1.97 -1.48
C ILE A 73 -8.40 -2.93 -1.92
N ASN A 74 -7.21 -2.41 -2.19
CA ASN A 74 -6.00 -3.22 -2.24
C ASN A 74 -5.18 -3.00 -1.00
N ALA A 75 -4.82 -4.07 -0.29
CA ALA A 75 -4.14 -3.96 0.99
C ALA A 75 -3.04 -5.01 1.15
N VAL A 76 -1.87 -4.56 1.57
CA VAL A 76 -0.77 -5.44 1.98
C VAL A 76 -0.11 -4.90 3.23
N ALA A 77 0.13 -5.77 4.21
CA ALA A 77 0.65 -5.38 5.50
C ALA A 77 1.87 -6.21 5.90
N VAL A 78 2.79 -5.57 6.60
CA VAL A 78 4.03 -6.15 7.12
C VAL A 78 4.32 -5.59 8.50
N ARG A 79 4.98 -6.38 9.35
CA ARG A 79 5.53 -5.92 10.62
C ARG A 79 7.05 -5.93 10.55
N THR A 80 7.64 -4.80 10.93
CA THR A 80 9.09 -4.63 11.03
C THR A 80 9.38 -3.46 11.95
N LEU A 81 10.55 -3.43 12.61
CA LEU A 81 10.93 -2.38 13.57
C LEU A 81 9.86 -2.17 14.67
N ASP A 82 9.17 -3.24 15.06
CA ASP A 82 8.03 -3.21 15.98
C ASP A 82 6.87 -2.30 15.56
N ILE A 83 6.77 -1.94 14.28
CA ILE A 83 5.71 -1.15 13.68
C ILE A 83 5.01 -1.99 12.60
N SER A 84 3.68 -1.90 12.54
CA SER A 84 2.90 -2.47 11.45
C SER A 84 2.75 -1.44 10.34
N PHE A 85 3.21 -1.78 9.14
CA PHE A 85 3.05 -0.96 7.94
C PHE A 85 1.99 -1.58 7.07
N VAL A 86 1.05 -0.77 6.59
CA VAL A 86 0.04 -1.21 5.62
C VAL A 86 0.01 -0.23 4.45
N SER A 87 0.13 -0.77 3.23
CA SER A 87 -0.08 -0.01 2.00
C SER A 87 -1.50 -0.26 1.50
N LEU A 88 -2.26 0.81 1.33
CA LEU A 88 -3.66 0.79 0.95
C LEU A 88 -3.85 1.52 -0.39
N TYR A 89 -4.76 1.00 -1.22
CA TYR A 89 -5.26 1.74 -2.36
C TYR A 89 -6.76 1.58 -2.46
N ILE A 90 -7.49 2.71 -2.48
CA ILE A 90 -8.94 2.77 -2.62
C ILE A 90 -9.24 3.61 -3.87
N PRO A 91 -9.63 3.00 -5.01
CA PRO A 91 -9.85 3.74 -6.26
C PRO A 91 -11.13 4.56 -6.26
N HIS A 92 -12.18 4.08 -5.58
CA HIS A 92 -13.51 4.72 -5.56
C HIS A 92 -14.03 4.71 -4.13
N PRO A 93 -13.66 5.69 -3.30
CA PRO A 93 -14.05 5.69 -1.90
C PRO A 93 -15.54 5.97 -1.74
N SER A 94 -16.14 5.30 -0.75
CA SER A 94 -17.53 5.44 -0.35
C SER A 94 -17.70 4.98 1.10
N SER A 95 -18.81 5.33 1.75
CA SER A 95 -19.10 4.87 3.12
C SER A 95 -19.13 3.34 3.26
N SER A 96 -19.37 2.59 2.17
CA SER A 96 -19.41 1.13 2.23
C SER A 96 -18.05 0.49 2.52
N ILE A 97 -16.94 1.19 2.28
CA ILE A 97 -15.58 0.66 2.55
C ILE A 97 -15.16 0.81 4.01
N ILE A 98 -15.82 1.67 4.78
CA ILE A 98 -15.41 2.02 6.15
C ILE A 98 -15.33 0.79 7.07
N PRO A 99 -16.32 -0.13 7.12
CA PRO A 99 -16.25 -1.31 7.98
C PRO A 99 -15.08 -2.22 7.62
N GLU A 100 -14.78 -2.34 6.32
CA GLU A 100 -13.70 -3.18 5.80
C GLU A 100 -12.33 -2.59 6.12
N LEU A 101 -12.17 -1.28 5.93
CA LEU A 101 -10.96 -0.54 6.34
C LEU A 101 -10.73 -0.64 7.85
N GLN A 102 -11.78 -0.51 8.67
CA GLN A 102 -11.71 -0.67 10.12
C GLN A 102 -11.30 -2.09 10.51
N ALA A 103 -11.82 -3.12 9.85
CA ALA A 103 -11.44 -4.50 10.09
C ALA A 103 -9.96 -4.76 9.76
N ILE A 104 -9.47 -4.22 8.63
CA ILE A 104 -8.06 -4.28 8.25
C ILE A 104 -7.20 -3.60 9.33
N LEU A 105 -7.48 -2.34 9.67
CA LEU A 105 -6.67 -1.58 10.63
C LEU A 105 -6.68 -2.19 12.03
N SER A 106 -7.84 -2.69 12.49
CA SER A 106 -7.98 -3.33 13.81
C SER A 106 -7.27 -4.68 13.90
N SER A 107 -6.99 -5.34 12.76
CA SER A 107 -6.22 -6.59 12.72
C SER A 107 -4.71 -6.40 12.90
N LEU A 108 -4.22 -5.16 12.78
CA LEU A 108 -2.79 -4.86 12.83
C LEU A 108 -2.30 -4.61 14.26
N PRO A 109 -1.18 -5.23 14.69
CA PRO A 109 -0.56 -4.89 15.97
C PRO A 109 -0.10 -3.43 15.99
N SER A 110 -0.40 -2.69 17.06
CA SER A 110 0.09 -1.31 17.24
C SER A 110 1.59 -1.25 17.55
N PRO A 111 2.28 -0.13 17.25
CA PRO A 111 1.82 1.03 16.46
C PRO A 111 1.66 0.71 14.96
N ILE A 112 0.84 1.51 14.27
CA ILE A 112 0.48 1.33 12.86
C ILE A 112 0.90 2.57 12.05
N ILE A 113 1.50 2.35 10.89
CA ILE A 113 1.67 3.35 9.84
C ILE A 113 0.88 2.89 8.61
N ALA A 114 -0.23 3.58 8.35
CA ALA A 114 -1.03 3.39 7.14
C ALA A 114 -0.56 4.37 6.06
N MET A 115 -0.33 3.86 4.86
CA MET A 115 0.21 4.60 3.72
C MET A 115 -0.59 4.26 2.47
N GLY A 116 -0.51 5.13 1.47
CA GLY A 116 -1.03 4.88 0.13
C GLY A 116 -1.99 5.97 -0.32
N ASP A 117 -2.85 5.61 -1.26
CA ASP A 117 -3.78 6.53 -1.90
C ASP A 117 -5.23 6.08 -1.64
N PHE A 118 -5.93 6.89 -0.87
CA PHE A 118 -7.31 6.64 -0.44
C PHE A 118 -8.33 7.25 -1.41
N ASN A 119 -7.88 8.08 -2.37
CA ASN A 119 -8.72 8.94 -3.22
C ASN A 119 -9.74 9.79 -2.46
N THR A 120 -9.49 10.05 -1.18
CA THR A 120 -10.38 10.84 -0.32
C THR A 120 -9.83 12.25 -0.09
N HIS A 121 -10.74 13.18 0.11
CA HIS A 121 -10.45 14.56 0.45
C HIS A 121 -10.77 14.81 1.91
N HIS A 122 -9.87 15.49 2.60
CA HIS A 122 -10.08 15.94 3.97
C HIS A 122 -9.23 17.18 4.24
N THR A 123 -9.80 18.16 4.92
CA THR A 123 -9.10 19.40 5.28
C THR A 123 -7.87 19.15 6.16
N MET A 124 -7.92 18.13 7.03
CA MET A 124 -6.77 17.69 7.86
C MET A 124 -5.53 17.26 7.07
N TRP A 125 -5.66 16.82 5.81
CA TRP A 125 -4.51 16.50 4.95
C TRP A 125 -4.38 17.48 3.76
N GLY A 126 -4.93 18.69 3.90
CA GLY A 126 -4.66 19.80 3.01
C GLY A 126 -5.62 19.96 1.83
N CYS A 127 -6.77 19.26 1.81
CA CYS A 127 -7.81 19.50 0.81
C CYS A 127 -8.68 20.71 1.16
N HIS A 128 -9.31 21.32 0.16
CA HIS A 128 -10.22 22.46 0.36
C HIS A 128 -11.53 22.08 1.06
N ALA A 129 -11.96 20.83 0.89
CA ALA A 129 -13.16 20.28 1.47
C ALA A 129 -12.89 18.84 1.93
N SER A 130 -13.80 18.33 2.78
CA SER A 130 -13.82 16.92 3.18
C SER A 130 -14.92 16.19 2.43
N ASP A 131 -14.67 14.93 2.08
CA ASP A 131 -15.72 14.06 1.57
C ASP A 131 -16.77 13.83 2.68
N GLY A 132 -18.04 13.74 2.29
CA GLY A 132 -19.18 13.75 3.21
C GLY A 132 -19.66 12.36 3.69
N PHE A 133 -18.78 11.36 3.71
CA PHE A 133 -19.14 9.97 4.03
C PHE A 133 -18.25 9.34 5.11
#